data_AF-A0AAN8SPJ8-F1
#
_entry.id   AF-A0AAN8SPJ8-F1
#
_cell.length_a   1.000
_cell.length_b   1.000
_cell.length_c   1.000
_cell.angle_alpha   90.00
_cell.angle_beta   90.00
_cell.angle_gamma   90.00
#
_symmetry.space_group_name_H-M   'P 1'
#
loop_
_entity.id
_entity.type
_entity.pdbx_description
1 polymer ?
#
loop_
_entity_poly.entity_id
_entity_poly.type
_entity_poly.pdbx_seq_one_letter_code
_entity_poly.pdbx_strand_id
1 'polypeptide(L)'
;MTDAGKKKIVIAGIASVLLVACVVGTAVTFTKKNDDSTSNGGEISSSSKSVQAMCQPTQYKEACKKSLGSAKNTSDPKELIKTAFESTMTEISNSIKNSAPFKEAANDPRTKNALKVCDEVLDRSIEEIKRSFSQIDSNDLNKLIKEYIYDVRSWLSSAVTFEETCIDAFANTTGDTGEKMKNILKTASELSSVALDIVSSFEEQMAGLQGLGIANRRLLVAEAGNRRLLQIATLKPNVVVAQDGSGQHKSINEALKTVPPNNAQPYVIFIKAGIYNENVEVANTMTNVVFIGEGSNKTKITGNKNYLDGLPIFLTATVTISGEGFMAKDIGFENSAGPLKKEAVALRVSAEMIAFQNCQIDGYQSTLMAHVGRQFYRDCTISGTIDFIFGDAVAVFQNCKIIARKPEEMQTQAITIAAQGRMQPSGTGAIIIQNCTITAEPALVAINPPRNKAFLGRPGKMYSRTIVMQSQIDGFIEPEGWIPFAGTFGLETLYFAEYQNRGPGANTDKRVTWKNYIKNPPQDVIAKFAPGVVLKGGDNTDGWVTKTGVPYEPGMMKM
;
A
#
# COMPACT_ATOMS: atom_id res chain seq x y z
N MET A 1 20.76 30.42 32.96
CA MET A 1 19.57 29.54 32.91
C MET A 1 20.01 28.16 32.46
N THR A 2 19.84 27.15 33.30
CA THR A 2 20.26 25.75 33.04
C THR A 2 19.42 25.09 31.95
N ASP A 3 20.01 24.12 31.27
CA ASP A 3 19.42 23.39 30.13
C ASP A 3 18.09 22.67 30.47
N ALA A 4 17.90 22.32 31.75
CA ALA A 4 16.65 21.78 32.28
C ALA A 4 15.49 22.81 32.32
N GLY A 5 15.80 24.10 32.46
CA GLY A 5 14.81 25.18 32.44
C GLY A 5 14.26 25.46 31.04
N LYS A 6 15.09 25.30 30.01
CA LYS A 6 14.67 25.43 28.60
C LYS A 6 13.77 24.26 28.17
N LYS A 7 14.06 23.03 28.60
CA LYS A 7 13.21 21.85 28.35
C LYS A 7 11.80 21.98 28.93
N LYS A 8 11.67 22.47 30.17
CA LYS A 8 10.34 22.66 30.80
C LYS A 8 9.52 23.76 30.13
N ILE A 9 10.15 24.83 29.66
CA ILE A 9 9.46 25.94 28.96
C ILE A 9 9.00 25.54 27.56
N VAL A 10 9.76 24.69 26.84
CA VAL A 10 9.34 24.16 25.52
C VAL A 10 8.20 23.16 25.65
N ILE A 11 8.25 22.26 26.65
CA ILE A 11 7.17 21.28 26.91
C ILE A 11 5.89 22.01 27.36
N ALA A 12 6.00 23.02 28.22
CA ALA A 12 4.85 23.83 28.63
C ALA A 12 4.27 24.66 27.46
N GLY A 13 5.13 25.17 26.57
CA GLY A 13 4.70 25.90 25.36
C GLY A 13 3.90 25.02 24.39
N ILE A 14 4.32 23.77 24.17
CA ILE A 14 3.66 22.84 23.24
C ILE A 14 2.35 22.29 23.83
N ALA A 15 2.31 21.96 25.12
CA ALA A 15 1.07 21.58 25.80
C ALA A 15 0.03 22.72 25.80
N SER A 16 0.48 23.97 25.95
CA SER A 16 -0.39 25.14 25.89
C SER A 16 -0.89 25.41 24.47
N VAL A 17 -0.07 25.19 23.44
CA VAL A 17 -0.47 25.38 22.04
C VAL A 17 -1.42 24.28 21.56
N LEU A 18 -1.22 23.02 21.99
CA LEU A 18 -2.17 21.92 21.76
C LEU A 18 -3.49 22.19 22.48
N LEU A 19 -3.48 22.70 23.72
CA LEU A 19 -4.69 23.09 24.45
C LEU A 19 -5.41 24.29 23.81
N VAL A 20 -4.68 25.32 23.39
CA VAL A 20 -5.26 26.53 22.78
C VAL A 20 -5.79 26.25 21.37
N ALA A 21 -5.13 25.43 20.56
CA ALA A 21 -5.65 24.99 19.26
C ALA A 21 -6.91 24.11 19.42
N CYS A 22 -6.98 23.27 20.45
CA CYS A 22 -8.18 22.51 20.79
C CYS A 22 -9.36 23.40 21.20
N VAL A 23 -9.11 24.47 21.98
CA VAL A 23 -10.16 25.42 22.39
C VAL A 23 -10.68 26.23 21.19
N VAL A 24 -9.81 26.64 20.26
CA VAL A 24 -10.24 27.35 19.04
C VAL A 24 -11.05 26.44 18.11
N GLY A 25 -10.71 25.15 18.02
CA GLY A 25 -11.52 24.15 17.31
C GLY A 25 -12.94 24.00 17.89
N THR A 26 -13.09 24.04 19.21
CA THR A 26 -14.42 24.00 19.85
C THR A 26 -15.23 25.29 19.63
N ALA A 27 -14.60 26.46 19.62
CA ALA A 27 -15.32 27.74 19.46
C ALA A 27 -15.92 27.93 18.05
N VAL A 28 -15.33 27.34 17.01
CA VAL A 28 -15.79 27.51 15.62
C VAL A 28 -16.93 26.53 15.26
N THR A 29 -17.11 25.44 15.99
CA THR A 29 -18.21 24.48 15.76
C THR A 29 -19.50 24.76 16.55
N PHE A 30 -19.47 25.62 17.57
CA PHE A 30 -20.64 25.86 18.44
C PHE A 30 -21.52 27.05 18.06
N THR A 31 -21.21 27.81 17.00
CA THR A 31 -22.13 28.84 16.48
C THR A 31 -23.19 28.28 15.53
N LYS A 32 -23.86 27.18 15.91
CA LYS A 32 -25.18 26.82 15.36
C LYS A 32 -25.91 25.71 16.15
N LYS A 33 -26.47 26.07 17.31
CA LYS A 33 -27.85 25.77 17.73
C LYS A 33 -28.05 26.17 19.18
N ASN A 34 -29.03 27.06 19.41
CA ASN A 34 -29.66 27.23 20.71
C ASN A 34 -30.45 25.96 21.03
N ASP A 35 -30.22 25.38 22.20
CA ASP A 35 -31.29 24.88 23.06
C ASP A 35 -30.76 24.78 24.50
N ASP A 36 -31.54 25.38 25.41
CA ASP A 36 -31.33 25.37 26.85
C ASP A 36 -31.50 23.97 27.43
N SER A 37 -30.53 23.51 28.23
CA SER A 37 -30.84 22.79 29.48
C SER A 37 -29.63 22.65 30.41
N THR A 38 -29.98 22.76 31.69
CA THR A 38 -29.22 22.97 32.92
C THR A 38 -28.23 21.86 33.29
N SER A 39 -27.00 22.30 33.61
CA SER A 39 -26.07 21.85 34.66
C SER A 39 -25.93 20.36 35.02
N ASN A 40 -24.74 19.81 34.74
CA ASN A 40 -23.97 19.06 35.75
C ASN A 40 -22.47 19.20 35.47
N GLY A 41 -21.83 20.15 36.15
CA GLY A 41 -20.40 20.41 36.07
C GLY A 41 -19.61 19.44 36.93
N GLY A 42 -19.25 18.28 36.38
CA GLY A 42 -18.12 17.49 36.85
C GLY A 42 -16.85 17.97 36.15
N GLU A 43 -15.81 18.34 36.90
CA GLU A 43 -14.48 18.61 36.33
C GLU A 43 -13.95 17.36 35.61
N ILE A 44 -14.12 17.33 34.29
CA ILE A 44 -13.50 16.34 33.41
C ILE A 44 -11.98 16.49 33.53
N SER A 45 -11.29 15.45 34.00
CA SER A 45 -9.83 15.45 34.21
C SER A 45 -9.05 15.86 32.95
N SER A 46 -7.86 16.45 33.11
CA SER A 46 -7.01 16.80 31.96
C SER A 46 -6.67 15.59 31.07
N SER A 47 -6.51 14.41 31.66
CA SER A 47 -6.29 13.14 30.95
C SER A 47 -7.47 12.76 30.06
N SER A 48 -8.71 12.91 30.53
CA SER A 48 -9.91 12.57 29.75
C SER A 48 -10.16 13.54 28.59
N LYS A 49 -9.80 14.82 28.74
CA LYS A 49 -9.79 15.79 27.62
C LYS A 49 -8.76 15.44 26.55
N SER A 50 -7.54 15.05 26.93
CA SER A 50 -6.51 14.61 25.98
C SER A 50 -6.92 13.36 25.22
N VAL A 51 -7.50 12.35 25.90
CA VAL A 51 -8.03 11.14 25.26
C VAL A 51 -9.16 11.48 24.28
N GLN A 52 -10.09 12.35 24.69
CA GLN A 52 -11.19 12.78 23.82
C GLN A 52 -10.69 13.51 22.57
N ALA A 53 -9.64 14.32 22.69
CA ALA A 53 -9.01 15.02 21.56
C ALA A 53 -8.33 14.03 20.60
N MET A 54 -7.56 13.07 21.12
CA MET A 54 -6.89 12.05 20.29
C MET A 54 -7.86 11.13 19.56
N CYS A 55 -9.03 10.87 20.14
CA CYS A 55 -10.06 10.06 19.50
C CYS A 55 -11.01 10.85 18.58
N GLN A 56 -10.82 12.17 18.39
CA GLN A 56 -11.63 12.93 17.42
C GLN A 56 -11.44 12.52 15.96
N PRO A 57 -10.20 12.27 15.46
CA PRO A 57 -9.96 12.02 14.05
C PRO A 57 -10.54 10.70 13.54
N THR A 58 -10.76 9.74 14.43
CA THR A 58 -11.18 8.38 14.06
C THR A 58 -12.69 8.20 14.07
N GLN A 59 -13.17 7.36 13.16
CA GLN A 59 -14.57 6.90 13.17
C GLN A 59 -14.87 5.93 14.32
N TYR A 60 -13.84 5.25 14.86
CA TYR A 60 -13.98 4.25 15.94
C TYR A 60 -13.78 4.87 17.33
N LYS A 61 -14.57 5.90 17.64
CA LYS A 61 -14.40 6.72 18.85
C LYS A 61 -14.43 5.90 20.14
N GLU A 62 -15.32 4.92 20.24
CA GLU A 62 -15.46 4.09 21.44
C GLU A 62 -14.32 3.09 21.59
N ALA A 63 -13.87 2.46 20.49
CA ALA A 63 -12.69 1.59 20.49
C ALA A 63 -11.43 2.38 20.90
N CYS A 64 -11.27 3.59 20.38
CA CYS A 64 -10.18 4.50 20.73
C CYS A 64 -10.18 4.89 22.23
N LYS A 65 -11.33 5.30 22.78
CA LYS A 65 -11.42 5.62 24.20
C LYS A 65 -11.11 4.41 25.08
N LYS A 66 -11.58 3.22 24.66
CA LYS A 66 -11.36 1.97 25.39
C LYS A 66 -9.87 1.59 25.42
N SER A 67 -9.17 1.67 24.30
CA SER A 67 -7.73 1.35 24.27
C SER A 67 -6.90 2.33 25.09
N LEU A 68 -7.22 3.62 25.00
CA LEU A 68 -6.53 4.67 25.76
C LEU A 68 -6.92 4.73 27.24
N GLY A 69 -8.02 4.10 27.66
CA GLY A 69 -8.43 4.03 29.06
C GLY A 69 -7.43 3.30 29.98
N SER A 70 -6.52 2.52 29.39
CA SER A 70 -5.41 1.86 30.10
C SER A 70 -4.19 2.77 30.34
N ALA A 71 -4.13 3.92 29.66
CA ALA A 71 -3.06 4.89 29.86
C ALA A 71 -3.21 5.50 31.27
N LYS A 72 -2.14 5.45 32.09
CA LYS A 72 -2.10 5.80 33.54
C LYS A 72 -2.45 7.27 33.86
N ASN A 73 -3.61 7.77 33.43
CA ASN A 73 -4.03 9.16 33.52
C ASN A 73 -3.00 10.17 32.97
N THR A 74 -2.24 9.79 31.95
CA THR A 74 -1.29 10.70 31.28
C THR A 74 -2.01 11.60 30.27
N SER A 75 -1.51 12.81 30.09
CA SER A 75 -1.90 13.74 29.03
C SER A 75 -0.83 13.85 27.92
N ASP A 76 0.26 13.10 28.02
CA ASP A 76 1.36 13.09 27.04
C ASP A 76 0.95 12.34 25.76
N PRO A 77 0.88 13.02 24.59
CA PRO A 77 0.53 12.39 23.32
C PRO A 77 1.41 11.20 22.94
N LYS A 78 2.71 11.23 23.28
CA LYS A 78 3.63 10.13 22.96
C LYS A 78 3.27 8.87 23.73
N GLU A 79 2.97 9.00 25.03
CA GLU A 79 2.57 7.88 25.88
C GLU A 79 1.17 7.35 25.52
N LEU A 80 0.26 8.22 25.08
CA LEU A 80 -1.04 7.82 24.58
C LEU A 80 -0.93 7.03 23.26
N ILE A 81 -0.11 7.48 22.30
CA ILE A 81 0.13 6.73 21.06
C ILE A 81 0.76 5.35 21.36
N LYS A 82 1.75 5.30 22.25
CA LYS A 82 2.35 4.03 22.68
C LYS A 82 1.32 3.08 23.29
N THR A 83 0.46 3.58 24.17
CA THR A 83 -0.61 2.79 24.79
C THR A 83 -1.57 2.23 23.73
N ALA A 84 -1.95 3.04 22.74
CA ALA A 84 -2.78 2.59 21.63
C ALA A 84 -2.11 1.45 20.85
N PHE A 85 -0.81 1.58 20.54
CA PHE A 85 -0.06 0.55 19.80
C PHE A 85 0.09 -0.74 20.62
N GLU A 86 0.40 -0.65 21.92
CA GLU A 86 0.47 -1.80 22.83
C GLU A 86 -0.86 -2.55 22.94
N SER A 87 -1.96 -1.81 23.07
CA SER A 87 -3.31 -2.37 23.07
C SER A 87 -3.61 -3.10 21.76
N THR A 88 -3.22 -2.50 20.63
CA THR A 88 -3.44 -3.08 19.30
C THR A 88 -2.66 -4.38 19.12
N MET A 89 -1.35 -4.36 19.42
CA MET A 89 -0.51 -5.57 19.34
C MET A 89 -1.00 -6.69 20.26
N THR A 90 -1.49 -6.34 21.46
CA THR A 90 -2.05 -7.31 22.41
C THR A 90 -3.32 -7.94 21.85
N GLU A 91 -4.22 -7.15 21.25
CA GLU A 91 -5.47 -7.64 20.66
C GLU A 91 -5.22 -8.54 19.45
N ILE A 92 -4.28 -8.17 18.57
CA ILE A 92 -3.88 -9.02 17.44
C ILE A 92 -3.26 -10.32 17.97
N SER A 93 -2.35 -10.24 18.94
CA SER A 93 -1.71 -11.42 19.55
C SER A 93 -2.73 -12.34 20.21
N ASN A 94 -3.76 -11.78 20.86
CA ASN A 94 -4.87 -12.54 21.43
C ASN A 94 -5.71 -13.20 20.33
N SER A 95 -5.95 -12.49 19.22
CA SER A 95 -6.66 -13.04 18.06
C SER A 95 -5.92 -14.22 17.43
N ILE A 96 -4.58 -14.16 17.37
CA ILE A 96 -3.71 -15.28 16.93
C ILE A 96 -3.80 -16.45 17.94
N LYS A 97 -3.66 -16.20 19.26
CA LYS A 97 -3.56 -17.25 20.30
C LYS A 97 -4.89 -17.90 20.69
N ASN A 98 -6.00 -17.15 20.65
CA ASN A 98 -7.28 -17.51 21.27
C ASN A 98 -8.36 -17.95 20.26
N SER A 99 -8.07 -17.97 18.97
CA SER A 99 -9.06 -18.33 17.96
C SER A 99 -9.22 -19.86 17.85
N ALA A 100 -10.37 -20.36 18.31
CA ALA A 100 -10.82 -21.73 18.07
C ALA A 100 -10.75 -22.16 16.57
N PRO A 101 -11.03 -21.28 15.58
CA PRO A 101 -10.80 -21.58 14.16
C PRO A 101 -9.39 -22.05 13.80
N PHE A 102 -8.34 -21.48 14.40
CA PHE A 102 -6.95 -21.92 14.17
C PHE A 102 -6.68 -23.31 14.76
N LYS A 103 -7.47 -23.72 15.76
CA LYS A 103 -7.34 -25.01 16.45
C LYS A 103 -8.28 -26.09 15.88
N GLU A 104 -9.38 -25.69 15.24
CA GLU A 104 -10.46 -26.58 14.77
C GLU A 104 -10.56 -26.71 13.24
N ALA A 105 -9.77 -25.97 12.46
CA ALA A 105 -9.77 -26.09 11.00
C ALA A 105 -9.04 -27.35 10.51
N ALA A 106 -9.70 -28.49 10.74
CA ALA A 106 -9.25 -29.79 10.27
C ALA A 106 -10.02 -30.28 9.03
N ASN A 107 -11.20 -29.71 8.73
CA ASN A 107 -12.17 -30.36 7.84
C ASN A 107 -12.28 -29.79 6.41
N ASP A 108 -11.88 -28.53 6.17
CA ASP A 108 -11.93 -27.90 4.83
C ASP A 108 -10.54 -27.37 4.40
N PRO A 109 -9.98 -27.86 3.27
CA PRO A 109 -8.67 -27.41 2.77
C PRO A 109 -8.58 -25.90 2.50
N ARG A 110 -9.67 -25.26 2.06
CA ARG A 110 -9.68 -23.82 1.76
C ARG A 110 -9.57 -23.00 3.04
N THR A 111 -10.32 -23.37 4.07
CA THR A 111 -10.26 -22.79 5.42
C THR A 111 -8.87 -22.96 6.04
N LYS A 112 -8.24 -24.13 5.88
CA LYS A 112 -6.85 -24.35 6.34
C LYS A 112 -5.85 -23.41 5.67
N ASN A 113 -5.98 -23.23 4.35
CA ASN A 113 -5.12 -22.30 3.62
C ASN A 113 -5.40 -20.84 4.00
N ALA A 114 -6.66 -20.46 4.23
CA ALA A 114 -7.03 -19.13 4.70
C ALA A 114 -6.39 -18.81 6.06
N LEU A 115 -6.37 -19.76 6.98
CA LEU A 115 -5.70 -19.61 8.28
C LEU A 115 -4.19 -19.47 8.14
N LYS A 116 -3.56 -20.19 7.20
CA LYS A 116 -2.13 -20.00 6.91
C LYS A 116 -1.85 -18.58 6.43
N VAL A 117 -2.71 -18.02 5.57
CA VAL A 117 -2.60 -16.62 5.15
C VAL A 117 -2.71 -15.70 6.37
N CYS A 118 -3.70 -15.93 7.23
CA CYS A 118 -3.88 -15.13 8.44
C CYS A 118 -2.69 -15.15 9.39
N ASP A 119 -2.10 -16.31 9.62
CA ASP A 119 -0.90 -16.45 10.46
C ASP A 119 0.24 -15.56 9.91
N GLU A 120 0.54 -15.68 8.62
CA GLU A 120 1.57 -14.88 7.94
C GLU A 120 1.29 -13.38 8.04
N VAL A 121 0.07 -12.94 7.68
CA VAL A 121 -0.22 -11.50 7.59
C VAL A 121 -0.43 -10.85 8.95
N LEU A 122 -0.98 -11.55 9.95
CA LEU A 122 -1.15 -10.98 11.29
C LEU A 122 0.19 -10.82 12.02
N ASP A 123 1.12 -11.77 11.86
CA ASP A 123 2.50 -11.60 12.37
C ASP A 123 3.17 -10.39 11.73
N ARG A 124 2.99 -10.21 10.42
CA ARG A 124 3.46 -9.02 9.70
C ARG A 124 2.80 -7.73 10.17
N SER A 125 1.50 -7.73 10.44
CA SER A 125 0.80 -6.57 11.03
C SER A 125 1.46 -6.17 12.37
N ILE A 126 1.72 -7.14 13.24
CA ILE A 126 2.43 -6.91 14.49
C ILE A 126 3.84 -6.35 14.25
N GLU A 127 4.59 -6.86 13.28
CA GLU A 127 5.92 -6.35 12.93
C GLU A 127 5.88 -4.86 12.52
N GLU A 128 4.93 -4.46 11.67
CA GLU A 128 4.78 -3.07 11.23
C GLU A 128 4.37 -2.13 12.39
N ILE A 129 3.50 -2.59 13.30
CA ILE A 129 3.12 -1.83 14.50
C ILE A 129 4.29 -1.70 15.47
N LYS A 130 5.06 -2.78 15.70
CA LYS A 130 6.29 -2.74 16.52
C LYS A 130 7.33 -1.80 15.93
N ARG A 131 7.51 -1.83 14.61
CA ARG A 131 8.41 -0.93 13.89
C ARG A 131 7.99 0.52 14.08
N SER A 132 6.70 0.81 13.91
CA SER A 132 6.10 2.11 14.17
C SER A 132 6.34 2.59 15.61
N PHE A 133 6.10 1.71 16.59
CA PHE A 133 6.35 1.98 18.00
C PHE A 133 7.80 2.38 18.28
N SER A 134 8.77 1.66 17.71
CA SER A 134 10.20 1.89 17.95
C SER A 134 10.66 3.29 17.52
N GLN A 135 10.07 3.84 16.45
CA GLN A 135 10.42 5.19 15.98
C GLN A 135 9.81 6.27 16.88
N ILE A 136 8.59 6.05 17.36
CA ILE A 136 7.91 6.97 18.29
C ILE A 136 8.61 6.99 19.65
N ASP A 137 9.18 5.86 20.09
CA ASP A 137 9.91 5.79 21.36
C ASP A 137 11.21 6.59 21.36
N SER A 138 11.76 6.95 20.19
CA SER A 138 12.94 7.81 20.10
C SER A 138 12.72 9.16 20.83
N ASN A 139 13.75 9.65 21.53
CA ASN A 139 13.67 10.86 22.36
C ASN A 139 13.65 12.18 21.57
N ASP A 140 13.57 12.12 20.24
CA ASP A 140 13.60 13.29 19.36
C ASP A 140 12.33 13.39 18.52
N LEU A 141 11.35 14.13 19.05
CA LEU A 141 10.09 14.41 18.36
C LEU A 141 10.29 15.16 17.04
N ASN A 142 11.32 16.02 16.94
CA ASN A 142 11.63 16.70 15.69
C ASN A 142 12.12 15.72 14.64
N LYS A 143 12.94 14.75 15.05
CA LYS A 143 13.39 13.66 14.19
C LYS A 143 12.21 12.79 13.75
N LEU A 144 11.31 12.39 14.65
CA LEU A 144 10.07 11.68 14.30
C LEU A 144 9.28 12.39 13.20
N ILE A 145 9.01 13.69 13.38
CA ILE A 145 8.20 14.48 12.46
C ILE A 145 8.90 14.70 11.12
N LYS A 146 10.21 14.95 11.13
CA LYS A 146 10.96 15.26 9.90
C LYS A 146 11.40 14.02 9.13
N GLU A 147 11.68 12.93 9.83
CA GLU A 147 12.41 11.77 9.28
C GLU A 147 11.67 10.44 9.40
N TYR A 148 10.50 10.34 10.05
CA TYR A 148 9.86 9.03 10.23
C TYR A 148 8.34 9.04 10.11
N ILE A 149 7.67 10.19 10.20
CA ILE A 149 6.19 10.22 10.26
C ILE A 149 5.53 9.59 9.02
N TYR A 150 6.10 9.81 7.83
CA TYR A 150 5.62 9.19 6.59
C TYR A 150 5.77 7.68 6.59
N ASP A 151 6.90 7.20 7.11
CA ASP A 151 7.19 5.77 7.26
C ASP A 151 6.23 5.12 8.27
N VAL A 152 6.07 5.73 9.45
CA VAL A 152 5.12 5.28 10.48
C VAL A 152 3.71 5.18 9.91
N ARG A 153 3.25 6.20 9.17
CA ARG A 153 1.94 6.16 8.51
C ARG A 153 1.87 5.04 7.47
N SER A 154 2.92 4.81 6.69
CA SER A 154 2.98 3.73 5.69
C SER A 154 2.92 2.34 6.32
N TRP A 155 3.66 2.12 7.41
CA TRP A 155 3.69 0.85 8.15
C TRP A 155 2.34 0.56 8.82
N LEU A 156 1.73 1.56 9.47
CA LEU A 156 0.39 1.41 10.04
C LEU A 156 -0.68 1.17 8.97
N SER A 157 -0.57 1.82 7.80
CA SER A 157 -1.45 1.52 6.66
C SER A 157 -1.28 0.07 6.21
N SER A 158 -0.04 -0.42 6.14
CA SER A 158 0.26 -1.81 5.78
C SER A 158 -0.28 -2.80 6.81
N ALA A 159 -0.20 -2.49 8.10
CA ALA A 159 -0.77 -3.29 9.20
C ALA A 159 -2.28 -3.49 9.02
N VAL A 160 -3.02 -2.40 8.72
CA VAL A 160 -4.46 -2.46 8.42
C VAL A 160 -4.74 -3.34 7.20
N THR A 161 -3.96 -3.19 6.11
CA THR A 161 -4.12 -4.04 4.91
C THR A 161 -3.85 -5.52 5.19
N PHE A 162 -2.87 -5.85 6.04
CA PHE A 162 -2.58 -7.23 6.41
C PHE A 162 -3.74 -7.89 7.16
N GLU A 163 -4.33 -7.19 8.11
CA GLU A 163 -5.50 -7.70 8.83
C GLU A 163 -6.70 -7.91 7.90
N GLU A 164 -6.95 -6.98 6.99
CA GLU A 164 -8.01 -7.16 5.97
C GLU A 164 -7.69 -8.34 5.05
N THR A 165 -6.43 -8.56 4.70
CA THR A 165 -6.01 -9.70 3.88
C THR A 165 -6.28 -11.03 4.58
N CYS A 166 -6.14 -11.09 5.91
CA CYS A 166 -6.58 -12.24 6.68
C CYS A 166 -8.09 -12.46 6.54
N ILE A 167 -8.89 -11.40 6.68
CA ILE A 167 -10.36 -11.47 6.55
C ILE A 167 -10.75 -11.94 5.12
N ASP A 168 -10.14 -11.35 4.09
CA ASP A 168 -10.40 -11.67 2.69
C ASP A 168 -10.00 -13.11 2.32
N ALA A 169 -9.02 -13.70 3.01
CA ALA A 169 -8.60 -15.07 2.77
C ALA A 169 -9.73 -16.09 3.01
N PHE A 170 -10.73 -15.76 3.83
CA PHE A 170 -11.91 -16.58 4.08
C PHE A 170 -13.05 -16.38 3.06
N ALA A 171 -12.85 -15.57 2.02
CA ALA A 171 -13.85 -15.42 0.98
C ALA A 171 -14.22 -16.78 0.36
N ASN A 172 -15.51 -17.13 0.43
CA ASN A 172 -16.08 -18.40 -0.05
C ASN A 172 -15.54 -19.66 0.67
N THR A 173 -15.09 -19.58 1.92
CA THR A 173 -14.93 -20.77 2.78
C THR A 173 -16.29 -21.34 3.16
N THR A 174 -16.38 -22.66 3.34
CA THR A 174 -17.61 -23.33 3.80
C THR A 174 -17.82 -23.14 5.31
N GLY A 175 -19.06 -22.94 5.75
CA GLY A 175 -19.41 -22.78 7.17
C GLY A 175 -19.36 -21.33 7.66
N ASP A 176 -19.29 -21.13 8.97
CA ASP A 176 -19.31 -19.82 9.63
C ASP A 176 -17.91 -19.29 10.03
N THR A 177 -16.84 -19.99 9.62
CA THR A 177 -15.47 -19.70 10.06
C THR A 177 -14.99 -18.31 9.62
N GLY A 178 -15.29 -17.89 8.39
CA GLY A 178 -14.94 -16.55 7.91
C GLY A 178 -15.64 -15.44 8.70
N GLU A 179 -16.91 -15.62 9.06
CA GLU A 179 -17.66 -14.65 9.86
C GLU A 179 -17.15 -14.60 11.30
N LYS A 180 -16.84 -15.76 11.89
CA LYS A 180 -16.16 -15.84 13.19
C LYS A 180 -14.81 -15.11 13.17
N MET A 181 -13.99 -15.32 12.14
CA MET A 181 -12.69 -14.65 12.03
C MET A 181 -12.84 -13.14 11.91
N LYS A 182 -13.77 -12.68 11.07
CA LYS A 182 -14.09 -11.26 10.93
C LYS A 182 -14.50 -10.64 12.26
N ASN A 183 -15.29 -11.35 13.07
CA ASN A 183 -15.69 -10.89 14.40
C ASN A 183 -14.53 -10.90 15.41
N ILE A 184 -13.63 -11.89 15.34
CA ILE A 184 -12.43 -11.96 16.19
C ILE A 184 -11.49 -10.78 15.90
N LEU A 185 -11.23 -10.51 14.62
CA LEU A 185 -10.32 -9.43 14.22
C LEU A 185 -10.95 -8.04 14.29
N LYS A 186 -12.27 -7.93 14.44
CA LYS A 186 -12.97 -6.65 14.44
C LYS A 186 -12.33 -5.64 15.38
N THR A 187 -12.08 -6.02 16.63
CA THR A 187 -11.49 -5.10 17.61
C THR A 187 -10.04 -4.76 17.26
N ALA A 188 -9.24 -5.75 16.83
CA ALA A 188 -7.86 -5.50 16.40
C ALA A 188 -7.82 -4.50 15.23
N SER A 189 -8.66 -4.69 14.21
CA SER A 189 -8.72 -3.82 13.03
C SER A 189 -9.25 -2.43 13.33
N GLU A 190 -10.25 -2.31 14.21
CA GLU A 190 -10.68 -0.99 14.70
C GLU A 190 -9.53 -0.26 15.40
N LEU A 191 -8.72 -0.96 16.21
CA LEU A 191 -7.58 -0.36 16.92
C LEU A 191 -6.42 0.02 15.99
N SER A 192 -6.07 -0.83 15.02
CA SER A 192 -5.08 -0.52 13.98
C SER A 192 -5.52 0.69 13.14
N SER A 193 -6.80 0.78 12.79
CA SER A 193 -7.38 1.96 12.13
C SER A 193 -7.26 3.22 12.98
N VAL A 194 -7.56 3.14 14.28
CA VAL A 194 -7.43 4.25 15.23
C VAL A 194 -5.98 4.73 15.31
N ALA A 195 -5.03 3.80 15.42
CA ALA A 195 -3.59 4.11 15.44
C ALA A 195 -3.17 4.91 14.20
N LEU A 196 -3.61 4.47 13.01
CA LEU A 196 -3.33 5.16 11.75
C LEU A 196 -3.99 6.55 11.67
N ASP A 197 -5.23 6.69 12.13
CA ASP A 197 -5.96 7.98 12.16
C ASP A 197 -5.27 8.99 13.06
N ILE A 198 -4.82 8.57 14.25
CA ILE A 198 -4.10 9.43 15.21
C ILE A 198 -2.80 9.93 14.59
N VAL A 199 -1.99 9.04 14.02
CA VAL A 199 -0.71 9.41 13.39
C VAL A 199 -0.93 10.34 12.20
N SER A 200 -1.94 10.08 11.38
CA SER A 200 -2.25 10.90 10.20
C SER A 200 -2.73 12.30 10.60
N SER A 201 -3.60 12.40 11.60
CA SER A 201 -4.03 13.69 12.14
C SER A 201 -2.88 14.48 12.73
N PHE A 202 -1.94 13.80 13.41
CA PHE A 202 -0.73 14.43 13.95
C PHE A 202 0.17 14.98 12.84
N GLU A 203 0.37 14.24 11.75
CA GLU A 203 1.11 14.69 10.57
C GLU A 203 0.49 15.97 9.97
N GLU A 204 -0.83 15.99 9.75
CA GLU A 204 -1.55 17.14 9.17
C GLU A 204 -1.43 18.40 10.04
N GLN A 205 -1.58 18.26 11.36
CA GLN A 205 -1.44 19.37 12.29
C GLN A 205 -0.02 19.94 12.28
N MET A 206 0.99 19.07 12.27
CA MET A 206 2.39 19.50 12.21
C MET A 206 2.74 20.17 10.88
N ALA A 207 2.21 19.69 9.76
CA ALA A 207 2.38 20.32 8.46
C ALA A 207 1.74 21.72 8.42
N GLY A 208 0.55 21.90 9.01
CA GLY A 208 -0.11 23.20 9.14
C GLY A 208 0.71 24.21 9.94
N LEU A 209 1.34 23.78 11.04
CA LEU A 209 2.22 24.64 11.87
C LEU A 209 3.52 25.03 11.16
N GLN A 210 4.09 24.15 10.34
CA GLN A 210 5.25 24.48 9.49
C GLN A 210 4.90 25.52 8.43
N GLY A 211 3.70 25.44 7.84
CA GLY A 211 3.17 26.43 6.90
C GLY A 211 2.99 27.84 7.50
N LEU A 212 2.79 27.93 8.82
CA LEU A 212 2.69 29.19 9.57
C LEU A 212 4.06 29.78 9.98
N GLY A 213 5.18 29.16 9.60
CA GLY A 213 6.52 29.69 9.79
C GLY A 213 7.10 29.60 11.22
N ILE A 214 6.40 28.94 12.15
CA ILE A 214 6.81 28.84 13.57
C ILE A 214 7.99 27.87 13.78
N ALA A 215 8.34 27.06 12.77
CA ALA A 215 9.45 26.09 12.81
C ALA A 215 10.54 26.32 11.74
N ASN A 216 10.65 27.54 11.18
CA ASN A 216 11.61 27.84 10.12
C ASN A 216 13.04 28.10 10.67
N ARG A 217 13.82 27.03 10.84
CA ARG A 217 15.23 27.07 10.44
C ARG A 217 15.42 26.17 9.23
N ARG A 218 15.24 26.75 8.06
CA ARG A 218 15.69 26.20 6.78
C ARG A 218 17.22 26.20 6.82
N LEU A 219 17.83 25.04 7.06
CA LEU A 219 19.26 24.84 6.82
C LEU A 219 19.37 24.32 5.39
N LEU A 220 19.84 25.19 4.50
CA LEU A 220 20.31 24.78 3.17
C LEU A 220 21.57 23.94 3.39
N VAL A 221 21.39 22.63 3.56
CA VAL A 221 22.51 21.69 3.46
C VAL A 221 22.63 21.32 1.98
N ALA A 222 23.47 22.07 1.28
CA ALA A 222 24.11 21.57 0.07
C ALA A 222 25.14 20.52 0.51
N GLU A 223 24.72 19.26 0.63
CA GLU A 223 25.67 18.17 0.85
C GLU A 223 26.20 17.68 -0.49
N ALA A 224 27.39 18.19 -0.82
CA ALA A 224 28.34 17.55 -1.70
C ALA A 224 28.87 16.28 -1.01
N GLY A 225 28.02 15.25 -0.93
CA GLY A 225 28.41 13.90 -0.55
C GLY A 225 28.48 13.04 -1.81
N ASN A 226 29.62 12.40 -2.05
CA ASN A 226 29.87 11.49 -3.18
C ASN A 226 28.70 10.51 -3.43
N ARG A 227 27.77 10.89 -4.31
CA ARG A 227 26.69 10.04 -4.81
C ARG A 227 27.28 9.06 -5.82
N ARG A 228 27.78 7.91 -5.35
CA ARG A 228 27.84 6.74 -6.22
C ARG A 228 26.39 6.33 -6.50
N LEU A 229 25.83 6.85 -7.60
CA LEU A 229 24.60 6.33 -8.19
C LEU A 229 24.83 4.85 -8.50
N LEU A 230 24.12 3.96 -7.80
CA LEU A 230 24.07 2.54 -8.15
C LEU A 230 23.15 2.43 -9.37
N GLN A 231 23.71 2.40 -10.57
CA GLN A 231 22.94 1.92 -11.72
C GLN A 231 22.80 0.41 -11.58
N ILE A 232 21.57 -0.13 -11.55
CA ILE A 232 21.34 -1.59 -11.49
C ILE A 232 22.16 -2.33 -12.57
N ALA A 233 22.37 -1.73 -13.74
CA ALA A 233 23.15 -2.29 -14.83
C ALA A 233 24.68 -2.44 -14.56
N THR A 234 25.24 -1.77 -13.54
CA THR A 234 26.68 -1.81 -13.23
C THR A 234 27.01 -2.64 -11.99
N LEU A 235 26.00 -3.28 -11.37
CA LEU A 235 26.23 -4.10 -10.19
C LEU A 235 26.88 -5.45 -10.56
N LYS A 236 27.96 -5.80 -9.86
CA LYS A 236 28.59 -7.11 -10.00
C LYS A 236 27.66 -8.19 -9.42
N PRO A 237 27.33 -9.25 -10.16
CA PRO A 237 26.53 -10.36 -9.64
C PRO A 237 27.22 -11.03 -8.43
N ASN A 238 26.47 -11.25 -7.35
CA ASN A 238 26.90 -12.10 -6.25
C ASN A 238 26.78 -13.58 -6.64
N VAL A 239 25.72 -13.91 -7.37
CA VAL A 239 25.40 -15.26 -7.81
C VAL A 239 24.75 -15.25 -9.20
N VAL A 240 25.06 -16.26 -10.01
CA VAL A 240 24.47 -16.47 -11.34
C VAL A 240 23.63 -17.74 -11.33
N VAL A 241 22.41 -17.62 -11.84
CA VAL A 241 21.49 -18.72 -12.10
C VAL A 241 21.48 -19.00 -13.60
N ALA A 242 21.69 -20.25 -13.99
CA ALA A 242 21.60 -20.67 -15.38
C ALA A 242 21.19 -22.15 -15.49
N GLN A 243 20.09 -22.43 -16.21
CA GLN A 243 19.59 -23.79 -16.40
C GLN A 243 20.56 -24.69 -17.20
N ASP A 244 21.39 -24.09 -18.06
CA ASP A 244 22.41 -24.77 -18.88
C ASP A 244 23.66 -25.22 -18.09
N GLY A 245 23.76 -24.87 -16.80
CA GLY A 245 24.90 -25.19 -15.94
C GLY A 245 26.07 -24.22 -16.02
N SER A 246 25.95 -23.11 -16.76
CA SER A 246 26.99 -22.07 -16.87
C SER A 246 26.99 -21.05 -15.70
N GLY A 247 26.11 -21.22 -14.72
CA GLY A 247 26.00 -20.42 -13.48
C GLY A 247 26.27 -21.27 -12.24
N GLN A 248 26.32 -20.63 -11.06
CA GLN A 248 26.52 -21.32 -9.78
C GLN A 248 25.32 -22.19 -9.37
N HIS A 249 24.10 -21.80 -9.76
CA HIS A 249 22.88 -22.57 -9.48
C HIS A 249 22.05 -22.77 -10.75
N LYS A 250 21.23 -23.83 -10.76
CA LYS A 250 20.31 -24.12 -11.86
C LYS A 250 18.91 -23.56 -11.62
N SER A 251 18.59 -23.22 -10.37
CA SER A 251 17.29 -22.69 -9.95
C SER A 251 17.44 -21.40 -9.15
N ILE A 252 16.40 -20.57 -9.20
CA ILE A 252 16.35 -19.29 -8.48
C ILE A 252 16.21 -19.56 -6.97
N ASN A 253 15.42 -20.57 -6.59
CA ASN A 253 15.25 -20.96 -5.19
C ASN A 253 16.55 -21.45 -4.53
N GLU A 254 17.46 -22.10 -5.27
CA GLU A 254 18.79 -22.44 -4.75
C GLU A 254 19.66 -21.20 -4.53
N ALA A 255 19.64 -20.25 -5.47
CA ALA A 255 20.38 -19.00 -5.33
C ALA A 255 19.89 -18.16 -4.14
N LEU A 256 18.58 -18.11 -3.89
CA LEU A 256 18.02 -17.39 -2.75
C LEU A 256 18.51 -17.92 -1.38
N LYS A 257 18.85 -19.21 -1.27
CA LYS A 257 19.43 -19.78 -0.04
C LYS A 257 20.81 -19.19 0.31
N THR A 258 21.45 -18.51 -0.64
CA THR A 258 22.77 -17.88 -0.44
C THR A 258 22.67 -16.41 -0.01
N VAL A 259 21.47 -15.84 0.05
CA VAL A 259 21.21 -14.47 0.50
C VAL A 259 21.39 -14.40 2.02
N PRO A 260 22.29 -13.53 2.53
CA PRO A 260 22.41 -13.30 3.97
C PRO A 260 21.12 -12.67 4.53
N PRO A 261 20.65 -13.07 5.72
CA PRO A 261 19.49 -12.45 6.34
C PRO A 261 19.79 -10.98 6.71
N ASN A 262 18.81 -10.11 6.53
CA ASN A 262 18.83 -8.67 6.80
C ASN A 262 20.01 -7.96 6.13
N ASN A 263 20.32 -8.36 4.90
CA ASN A 263 21.45 -7.82 4.16
C ASN A 263 21.30 -6.31 3.90
N ALA A 264 22.31 -5.54 4.31
CA ALA A 264 22.31 -4.08 4.22
C ALA A 264 22.78 -3.53 2.86
N GLN A 265 23.41 -4.37 2.03
CA GLN A 265 23.92 -3.99 0.71
C GLN A 265 23.15 -4.74 -0.39
N PRO A 266 23.15 -4.29 -1.66
CA PRO A 266 22.53 -5.05 -2.74
C PRO A 266 23.10 -6.47 -2.85
N TYR A 267 22.24 -7.50 -2.83
CA TYR A 267 22.59 -8.88 -3.18
C TYR A 267 22.06 -9.22 -4.57
N VAL A 268 22.95 -9.27 -5.55
CA VAL A 268 22.58 -9.40 -6.96
C VAL A 268 22.55 -10.86 -7.40
N ILE A 269 21.36 -11.32 -7.77
CA ILE A 269 21.11 -12.60 -8.44
C ILE A 269 20.94 -12.31 -9.92
N PHE A 270 21.95 -12.67 -10.71
CA PHE A 270 21.87 -12.59 -12.18
C PHE A 270 21.27 -13.88 -12.72
N ILE A 271 20.19 -13.78 -13.48
CA ILE A 271 19.39 -14.91 -13.95
C ILE A 271 19.49 -14.94 -15.47
N LYS A 272 20.15 -15.95 -16.02
CA LYS A 272 20.30 -16.09 -17.47
C LYS A 272 18.97 -16.42 -18.15
N ALA A 273 18.89 -16.14 -19.44
CA ALA A 273 17.75 -16.44 -20.29
C ALA A 273 17.29 -17.89 -20.11
N GLY A 274 15.97 -18.08 -20.03
CA GLY A 274 15.34 -19.34 -19.69
C GLY A 274 13.93 -19.15 -19.14
N ILE A 275 13.19 -20.26 -19.10
CA ILE A 275 11.88 -20.32 -18.45
C ILE A 275 12.04 -21.13 -17.16
N TYR A 276 11.95 -20.43 -16.04
CA TYR A 276 12.09 -20.96 -14.69
C TYR A 276 10.70 -21.26 -14.15
N ASN A 277 10.28 -22.53 -14.25
CA ASN A 277 9.00 -22.98 -13.70
C ASN A 277 9.15 -23.28 -12.20
N GLU A 278 9.08 -22.22 -11.40
CA GLU A 278 9.25 -22.26 -9.95
C GLU A 278 8.32 -21.24 -9.30
N ASN A 279 7.76 -21.58 -8.14
CA ASN A 279 7.25 -20.56 -7.22
C ASN A 279 8.43 -20.02 -6.41
N VAL A 280 8.61 -18.70 -6.43
CA VAL A 280 9.78 -18.03 -5.83
C VAL A 280 9.32 -17.10 -4.70
N GLU A 281 9.99 -17.17 -3.56
CA GLU A 281 9.72 -16.31 -2.41
C GLU A 281 11.00 -15.58 -1.96
N VAL A 282 10.96 -14.24 -2.04
CA VAL A 282 11.95 -13.37 -1.41
C VAL A 282 11.39 -12.97 -0.04
N ALA A 283 11.76 -13.74 0.98
CA ALA A 283 11.23 -13.58 2.34
C ALA A 283 11.53 -12.20 2.94
N ASN A 284 10.80 -11.81 4.00
CA ASN A 284 10.99 -10.52 4.70
C ASN A 284 12.42 -10.33 5.24
N THR A 285 13.11 -11.41 5.59
CA THR A 285 14.52 -11.39 6.01
C THR A 285 15.50 -11.21 4.85
N MET A 286 15.07 -11.28 3.59
CA MET A 286 15.94 -11.14 2.41
C MET A 286 15.90 -9.69 1.87
N THR A 287 16.43 -8.75 2.66
CA THR A 287 16.46 -7.33 2.29
C THR A 287 17.50 -7.02 1.21
N ASN A 288 17.23 -5.99 0.39
CA ASN A 288 18.10 -5.49 -0.68
C ASN A 288 18.51 -6.55 -1.73
N VAL A 289 17.64 -7.53 -2.00
CA VAL A 289 17.86 -8.50 -3.09
C VAL A 289 17.59 -7.83 -4.44
N VAL A 290 18.44 -8.10 -5.43
CA VAL A 290 18.32 -7.57 -6.79
C VAL A 290 18.28 -8.72 -7.79
N PHE A 291 17.20 -8.83 -8.55
CA PHE A 291 17.11 -9.75 -9.68
C PHE A 291 17.44 -9.02 -10.98
N ILE A 292 18.37 -9.57 -11.76
CA ILE A 292 18.73 -9.04 -13.08
C ILE A 292 18.64 -10.18 -14.08
N GLY A 293 17.73 -10.07 -15.06
CA GLY A 293 17.63 -11.00 -16.17
C GLY A 293 18.42 -10.57 -17.41
N GLU A 294 18.46 -11.42 -18.43
CA GLU A 294 19.04 -11.10 -19.76
C GLU A 294 18.04 -10.44 -20.72
N GLY A 295 16.87 -10.02 -20.21
CA GLY A 295 15.80 -9.38 -20.96
C GLY A 295 14.43 -9.86 -20.51
N SER A 296 13.47 -8.94 -20.39
CA SER A 296 12.11 -9.19 -19.90
C SER A 296 11.36 -10.29 -20.65
N ASN A 297 11.63 -10.46 -21.94
CA ASN A 297 11.04 -11.52 -22.77
C ASN A 297 11.92 -12.78 -22.89
N LYS A 298 13.13 -12.78 -22.32
CA LYS A 298 14.11 -13.87 -22.43
C LYS A 298 14.27 -14.66 -21.12
N THR A 299 14.15 -13.95 -19.99
CA THR A 299 14.27 -14.53 -18.64
C THR A 299 12.91 -14.45 -18.01
N LYS A 300 12.26 -15.58 -17.74
CA LYS A 300 10.89 -15.62 -17.22
C LYS A 300 10.74 -16.60 -16.08
N ILE A 301 10.15 -16.15 -14.97
CA ILE A 301 9.70 -17.01 -13.87
C ILE A 301 8.21 -17.28 -14.08
N THR A 302 7.80 -18.54 -14.08
CA THR A 302 6.42 -18.96 -14.36
C THR A 302 5.90 -19.96 -13.33
N GLY A 303 4.60 -19.94 -13.13
CA GLY A 303 3.83 -20.81 -12.24
C GLY A 303 2.35 -20.75 -12.61
N ASN A 304 1.50 -21.57 -11.99
CA ASN A 304 0.10 -21.71 -12.41
C ASN A 304 -0.89 -21.93 -11.24
N LYS A 305 -0.49 -21.56 -10.02
CA LYS A 305 -1.39 -21.59 -8.86
C LYS A 305 -2.55 -20.62 -9.06
N ASN A 306 -3.74 -21.00 -8.63
CA ASN A 306 -4.96 -20.25 -8.90
C ASN A 306 -6.05 -20.50 -7.85
N TYR A 307 -7.05 -19.62 -7.85
CA TYR A 307 -8.14 -19.64 -6.87
C TYR A 307 -9.14 -20.79 -7.09
N LEU A 308 -9.40 -21.17 -8.33
CA LEU A 308 -10.36 -22.24 -8.64
C LEU A 308 -9.92 -23.58 -8.06
N ASP A 309 -8.61 -23.83 -8.01
CA ASP A 309 -8.01 -25.06 -7.46
C ASP A 309 -7.90 -25.05 -5.92
N GLY A 310 -8.59 -24.14 -5.23
CA GLY A 310 -8.77 -24.18 -3.77
C GLY A 310 -7.84 -23.30 -2.95
N LEU A 311 -7.00 -22.49 -3.60
CA LEU A 311 -6.09 -21.55 -2.91
C LEU A 311 -6.76 -20.19 -2.70
N PRO A 312 -6.61 -19.55 -1.52
CA PRO A 312 -6.83 -18.12 -1.39
C PRO A 312 -5.95 -17.34 -2.37
N ILE A 313 -6.46 -16.22 -2.89
CA ILE A 313 -5.79 -15.39 -3.92
C ILE A 313 -4.34 -15.06 -3.51
N PHE A 314 -4.12 -14.74 -2.24
CA PHE A 314 -2.81 -14.43 -1.66
C PHE A 314 -1.75 -15.52 -1.88
N LEU A 315 -2.15 -16.80 -1.89
CA LEU A 315 -1.27 -17.96 -2.08
C LEU A 315 -1.11 -18.37 -3.56
N THR A 316 -1.77 -17.68 -4.49
CA THR A 316 -1.70 -17.99 -5.92
C THR A 316 -0.46 -17.41 -6.62
N ALA A 317 0.28 -16.53 -5.95
CA ALA A 317 1.42 -15.83 -6.53
C ALA A 317 2.52 -16.77 -7.05
N THR A 318 2.94 -16.58 -8.30
CA THR A 318 4.17 -17.21 -8.83
C THR A 318 5.39 -16.70 -8.08
N VAL A 319 5.53 -15.38 -7.95
CA VAL A 319 6.62 -14.74 -7.20
C VAL A 319 6.06 -13.88 -6.07
N THR A 320 6.57 -14.08 -4.86
CA THR A 320 6.26 -13.27 -3.68
C THR A 320 7.49 -12.47 -3.24
N ILE A 321 7.33 -11.15 -3.11
CA ILE A 321 8.37 -10.23 -2.65
C ILE A 321 7.93 -9.64 -1.31
N SER A 322 8.59 -10.08 -0.23
CA SER A 322 8.36 -9.60 1.14
C SER A 322 9.59 -8.88 1.71
N GLY A 323 10.78 -9.02 1.10
CA GLY A 323 12.01 -8.33 1.49
C GLY A 323 12.05 -6.87 1.03
N GLU A 324 12.36 -5.96 1.95
CA GLU A 324 12.47 -4.52 1.67
C GLU A 324 13.65 -4.18 0.75
N GLY A 325 13.50 -3.12 -0.04
CA GLY A 325 14.55 -2.68 -0.96
C GLY A 325 14.78 -3.61 -2.14
N PHE A 326 13.86 -4.55 -2.40
CA PHE A 326 13.94 -5.44 -3.54
C PHE A 326 13.93 -4.66 -4.85
N MET A 327 14.78 -5.09 -5.79
CA MET A 327 14.81 -4.57 -7.14
C MET A 327 14.76 -5.68 -8.17
N ALA A 328 14.09 -5.45 -9.29
CA ALA A 328 14.16 -6.34 -10.45
C ALA A 328 14.34 -5.57 -11.74
N LYS A 329 15.18 -6.11 -12.64
CA LYS A 329 15.42 -5.56 -13.97
C LYS A 329 15.49 -6.64 -15.04
N ASP A 330 14.96 -6.33 -16.21
CA ASP A 330 15.10 -7.15 -17.42
C ASP A 330 14.64 -8.62 -17.23
N ILE A 331 13.52 -8.83 -16.52
CA ILE A 331 12.96 -10.15 -16.19
C ILE A 331 11.43 -10.18 -16.26
N GLY A 332 10.87 -11.34 -16.59
CA GLY A 332 9.43 -11.60 -16.65
C GLY A 332 8.90 -12.42 -15.48
N PHE A 333 7.71 -12.10 -15.00
CA PHE A 333 6.94 -12.81 -13.99
C PHE A 333 5.59 -13.22 -14.57
N GLU A 334 5.27 -14.50 -14.56
CA GLU A 334 4.08 -15.04 -15.22
C GLU A 334 3.27 -15.94 -14.30
N ASN A 335 1.95 -15.81 -14.36
CA ASN A 335 1.04 -16.88 -13.95
C ASN A 335 0.30 -17.42 -15.17
N SER A 336 0.59 -18.68 -15.52
CA SER A 336 0.10 -19.36 -16.71
C SER A 336 -1.16 -20.19 -16.45
N ALA A 337 -1.90 -19.96 -15.35
CA ALA A 337 -3.13 -20.70 -15.04
C ALA A 337 -4.23 -20.51 -16.10
N GLY A 338 -4.28 -19.34 -16.73
CA GLY A 338 -5.25 -19.02 -17.79
C GLY A 338 -6.56 -18.39 -17.28
N PRO A 339 -7.42 -17.90 -18.19
CA PRO A 339 -8.59 -17.08 -17.82
C PRO A 339 -9.69 -17.86 -17.09
N LEU A 340 -9.79 -19.17 -17.33
CA LEU A 340 -10.81 -20.03 -16.71
C LEU A 340 -10.51 -20.39 -15.25
N LYS A 341 -9.28 -20.16 -14.79
CA LYS A 341 -8.83 -20.51 -13.45
C LYS A 341 -9.10 -19.42 -12.39
N LYS A 342 -9.83 -18.36 -12.79
CA LYS A 342 -10.14 -17.19 -11.96
C LYS A 342 -8.86 -16.48 -11.50
N GLU A 343 -8.84 -15.97 -10.27
CA GLU A 343 -7.72 -15.20 -9.73
C GLU A 343 -6.43 -16.04 -9.67
N ALA A 344 -5.37 -15.52 -10.32
CA ALA A 344 -4.08 -16.19 -10.40
C ALA A 344 -2.95 -15.14 -10.50
N VAL A 345 -2.27 -14.91 -9.39
CA VAL A 345 -1.27 -13.83 -9.25
C VAL A 345 0.06 -14.23 -9.88
N ALA A 346 0.62 -13.37 -10.74
CA ALA A 346 1.97 -13.53 -11.26
C ALA A 346 3.01 -13.00 -10.27
N LEU A 347 2.76 -11.80 -9.73
CA LEU A 347 3.66 -11.12 -8.81
C LEU A 347 2.87 -10.53 -7.64
N ARG A 348 3.25 -10.90 -6.42
CA ARG A 348 2.78 -10.27 -5.18
C ARG A 348 3.93 -9.50 -4.53
N VAL A 349 3.72 -8.22 -4.28
CA VAL A 349 4.71 -7.34 -3.64
C VAL A 349 4.14 -6.80 -2.34
N SER A 350 4.73 -7.19 -1.22
CA SER A 350 4.30 -6.87 0.14
C SER A 350 5.49 -6.32 0.93
N ALA A 351 6.11 -5.23 0.46
CA ALA A 351 7.34 -4.71 1.04
C ALA A 351 7.53 -3.23 0.69
N GLU A 352 8.39 -2.55 1.45
CA GLU A 352 8.72 -1.15 1.28
C GLU A 352 9.90 -0.94 0.32
N MET A 353 9.88 0.21 -0.36
CA MET A 353 10.99 0.69 -1.20
C MET A 353 11.34 -0.26 -2.35
N ILE A 354 10.32 -0.67 -3.11
CA ILE A 354 10.46 -1.66 -4.18
C ILE A 354 10.59 -0.98 -5.54
N ALA A 355 11.50 -1.47 -6.39
CA ALA A 355 11.67 -0.95 -7.75
C ALA A 355 11.73 -2.04 -8.82
N PHE A 356 10.94 -1.87 -9.89
CA PHE A 356 10.97 -2.71 -11.08
C PHE A 356 11.34 -1.86 -12.30
N GLN A 357 12.28 -2.33 -13.13
CA GLN A 357 12.67 -1.65 -14.36
C GLN A 357 12.67 -2.61 -15.56
N ASN A 358 11.93 -2.28 -16.61
CA ASN A 358 11.85 -3.12 -17.81
C ASN A 358 11.50 -4.58 -17.46
N CYS A 359 10.45 -4.77 -16.66
CA CYS A 359 9.94 -6.09 -16.30
C CYS A 359 8.64 -6.40 -17.05
N GLN A 360 8.43 -7.68 -17.33
CA GLN A 360 7.17 -8.18 -17.88
C GLN A 360 6.37 -8.84 -16.75
N ILE A 361 5.10 -8.50 -16.57
CA ILE A 361 4.23 -9.08 -15.53
C ILE A 361 2.94 -9.55 -16.21
N ASP A 362 2.83 -10.86 -16.43
CA ASP A 362 1.81 -11.45 -17.28
C ASP A 362 0.89 -12.42 -16.54
N GLY A 363 -0.42 -12.23 -16.74
CA GLY A 363 -1.44 -13.13 -16.25
C GLY A 363 -2.77 -12.88 -16.94
N TYR A 364 -3.86 -13.22 -16.25
CA TYR A 364 -5.23 -12.90 -16.66
C TYR A 364 -5.93 -12.15 -15.52
N GLN A 365 -6.76 -12.81 -14.72
CA GLN A 365 -7.40 -12.20 -13.57
C GLN A 365 -6.43 -12.11 -12.39
N SER A 366 -6.33 -10.92 -11.77
CA SER A 366 -5.47 -10.64 -10.61
C SER A 366 -3.96 -10.80 -10.86
N THR A 367 -3.45 -10.31 -11.99
CA THR A 367 -2.04 -10.47 -12.40
C THR A 367 -1.00 -9.91 -11.40
N LEU A 368 -1.14 -8.64 -11.01
CA LEU A 368 -0.21 -7.94 -10.11
C LEU A 368 -0.93 -7.56 -8.82
N MET A 369 -0.49 -8.18 -7.72
CA MET A 369 -0.89 -7.79 -6.36
C MET A 369 0.15 -6.83 -5.79
N ALA A 370 -0.02 -5.53 -6.07
CA ALA A 370 0.69 -4.45 -5.40
C ALA A 370 0.13 -4.29 -3.97
N HIS A 371 0.47 -5.24 -3.10
CA HIS A 371 -0.23 -5.50 -1.85
C HIS A 371 -0.11 -4.34 -0.85
N VAL A 372 1.12 -4.01 -0.43
CA VAL A 372 1.41 -2.95 0.55
C VAL A 372 2.76 -2.27 0.27
N GLY A 373 3.01 -1.15 0.94
CA GLY A 373 4.28 -0.42 0.89
C GLY A 373 4.45 0.46 -0.35
N ARG A 374 5.57 1.18 -0.45
CA ARG A 374 5.90 2.04 -1.60
C ARG A 374 6.59 1.25 -2.71
N GLN A 375 6.04 1.33 -3.91
CA GLN A 375 6.45 0.53 -5.06
C GLN A 375 6.54 1.39 -6.32
N PHE A 376 7.64 1.26 -7.06
CA PHE A 376 7.87 1.98 -8.31
C PHE A 376 8.09 1.01 -9.47
N TYR A 377 7.29 1.15 -10.51
CA TYR A 377 7.35 0.35 -11.73
C TYR A 377 7.69 1.28 -12.90
N ARG A 378 8.84 1.04 -13.55
CA ARG A 378 9.36 1.88 -14.62
C ARG A 378 9.58 1.07 -15.89
N ASP A 379 9.04 1.54 -17.01
CA ASP A 379 9.21 0.91 -18.32
C ASP A 379 8.75 -0.58 -18.33
N CYS A 380 7.85 -0.96 -17.42
CA CYS A 380 7.33 -2.32 -17.31
C CYS A 380 6.16 -2.55 -18.26
N THR A 381 5.92 -3.81 -18.62
CA THR A 381 4.69 -4.23 -19.30
C THR A 381 3.88 -5.10 -18.37
N ILE A 382 2.60 -4.76 -18.17
CA ILE A 382 1.67 -5.50 -17.32
C ILE A 382 0.47 -5.91 -18.18
N SER A 383 0.13 -7.20 -18.20
CA SER A 383 -0.97 -7.73 -19.01
C SER A 383 -1.97 -8.56 -18.21
N GLY A 384 -3.27 -8.37 -18.44
CA GLY A 384 -4.32 -9.15 -17.76
C GLY A 384 -5.74 -8.81 -18.19
N THR A 385 -6.73 -9.31 -17.45
CA THR A 385 -8.17 -9.16 -17.77
C THR A 385 -8.94 -8.45 -16.65
N ILE A 386 -9.21 -9.13 -15.54
CA ILE A 386 -10.05 -8.63 -14.46
C ILE A 386 -9.16 -8.26 -13.28
N ASP A 387 -9.30 -7.03 -12.78
CA ASP A 387 -8.60 -6.47 -11.63
C ASP A 387 -7.09 -6.77 -11.65
N PHE A 388 -6.48 -6.64 -12.84
CA PHE A 388 -5.15 -7.20 -13.06
C PHE A 388 -4.02 -6.36 -12.43
N ILE A 389 -4.32 -5.17 -11.92
CA ILE A 389 -3.49 -4.41 -10.96
C ILE A 389 -4.35 -4.13 -9.73
N PHE A 390 -4.01 -4.71 -8.57
CA PHE A 390 -4.81 -4.58 -7.36
C PHE A 390 -3.96 -4.59 -6.08
N GLY A 391 -4.57 -4.22 -4.95
CA GLY A 391 -3.92 -4.09 -3.65
C GLY A 391 -3.96 -2.66 -3.09
N ASP A 392 -3.30 -2.43 -1.96
CA ASP A 392 -3.33 -1.17 -1.18
C ASP A 392 -1.93 -0.53 -1.04
N ALA A 393 -0.98 -0.91 -1.90
CA ALA A 393 0.31 -0.24 -1.96
C ALA A 393 0.19 1.21 -2.42
N VAL A 394 1.23 1.99 -2.15
CA VAL A 394 1.51 3.22 -2.92
C VAL A 394 2.29 2.79 -4.16
N ALA A 395 1.57 2.44 -5.22
CA ALA A 395 2.13 1.88 -6.44
C ALA A 395 2.12 2.91 -7.58
N VAL A 396 3.31 3.33 -8.00
CA VAL A 396 3.50 4.27 -9.11
C VAL A 396 3.99 3.50 -10.33
N PHE A 397 3.22 3.57 -11.41
CA PHE A 397 3.57 3.07 -12.74
C PHE A 397 3.94 4.25 -13.62
N GLN A 398 5.19 4.31 -14.07
CA GLN A 398 5.69 5.40 -14.89
C GLN A 398 6.26 4.87 -16.20
N ASN A 399 5.76 5.39 -17.33
CA ASN A 399 6.17 4.95 -18.66
C ASN A 399 5.96 3.43 -18.91
N CYS A 400 4.98 2.83 -18.25
CA CYS A 400 4.63 1.42 -18.42
C CYS A 400 3.66 1.22 -19.59
N LYS A 401 3.63 -0.01 -20.12
CA LYS A 401 2.60 -0.49 -21.03
C LYS A 401 1.62 -1.38 -20.28
N ILE A 402 0.36 -1.01 -20.26
CA ILE A 402 -0.73 -1.70 -19.57
C ILE A 402 -1.63 -2.32 -20.65
N ILE A 403 -1.67 -3.64 -20.72
CA ILE A 403 -2.29 -4.39 -21.83
C ILE A 403 -3.50 -5.18 -21.33
N ALA A 404 -4.69 -4.77 -21.75
CA ALA A 404 -5.90 -5.57 -21.60
C ALA A 404 -5.86 -6.77 -22.56
N ARG A 405 -5.99 -7.98 -22.02
CA ARG A 405 -6.01 -9.24 -22.77
C ARG A 405 -7.43 -9.66 -23.11
N LYS A 406 -7.58 -10.53 -24.11
CA LYS A 406 -8.83 -11.19 -24.45
C LYS A 406 -9.17 -12.20 -23.34
N PRO A 407 -10.33 -12.05 -22.67
CA PRO A 407 -10.86 -13.09 -21.78
C PRO A 407 -11.27 -14.35 -22.55
N GLU A 408 -11.43 -15.49 -21.87
CA GLU A 408 -12.05 -16.66 -22.50
C GLU A 408 -13.52 -16.39 -22.86
N GLU A 409 -14.06 -17.13 -23.85
CA GLU A 409 -15.43 -16.90 -24.35
C GLU A 409 -16.52 -17.03 -23.27
N MET A 410 -16.32 -17.91 -22.29
CA MET A 410 -17.25 -18.14 -21.18
C MET A 410 -17.13 -17.09 -20.07
N GLN A 411 -16.09 -16.24 -20.09
CA GLN A 411 -15.86 -15.22 -19.08
C GLN A 411 -16.57 -13.93 -19.50
N THR A 412 -17.76 -13.67 -18.94
CA THR A 412 -18.60 -12.51 -19.29
C THR A 412 -18.32 -11.26 -18.47
N GLN A 413 -17.45 -11.35 -17.46
CA GLN A 413 -17.10 -10.23 -16.61
C GLN A 413 -16.37 -9.13 -17.40
N ALA A 414 -16.56 -7.88 -16.98
CA ALA A 414 -15.85 -6.76 -17.56
C ALA A 414 -14.34 -6.83 -17.26
N ILE A 415 -13.54 -6.36 -18.21
CA ILE A 415 -12.11 -6.14 -18.05
C ILE A 415 -11.94 -4.89 -17.17
N THR A 416 -11.12 -4.99 -16.14
CA THR A 416 -10.83 -3.87 -15.21
C THR A 416 -9.33 -3.79 -14.98
N ILE A 417 -8.75 -2.63 -15.28
CA ILE A 417 -7.31 -2.41 -15.12
C ILE A 417 -6.92 -2.39 -13.63
N ALA A 418 -7.58 -1.52 -12.86
CA ALA A 418 -7.25 -1.32 -11.45
C ALA A 418 -8.39 -1.72 -10.51
N ALA A 419 -8.05 -2.36 -9.39
CA ALA A 419 -8.93 -2.55 -8.23
C ALA A 419 -8.19 -2.21 -6.93
N GLN A 420 -8.15 -0.91 -6.62
CA GLN A 420 -7.36 -0.42 -5.48
C GLN A 420 -8.08 -0.70 -4.15
N GLY A 421 -7.34 -1.27 -3.20
CA GLY A 421 -7.80 -1.85 -1.94
C GLY A 421 -7.79 -0.97 -0.69
N ARG A 422 -7.79 0.36 -0.81
CA ARG A 422 -7.68 1.26 0.34
C ARG A 422 -8.89 1.20 1.26
N MET A 423 -8.61 0.95 2.53
CA MET A 423 -9.61 0.63 3.54
C MET A 423 -10.18 1.83 4.30
N GLN A 424 -9.42 2.91 4.44
CA GLN A 424 -9.83 4.08 5.24
C GLN A 424 -9.24 5.40 4.69
N PRO A 425 -9.81 6.57 5.07
CA PRO A 425 -9.35 7.87 4.57
C PRO A 425 -7.88 8.18 4.83
N SER A 426 -7.37 7.79 6.00
CA SER A 426 -5.98 7.99 6.44
C SER A 426 -4.99 7.00 5.83
N GLY A 427 -5.48 5.96 5.13
CA GLY A 427 -4.66 5.00 4.41
C GLY A 427 -3.82 5.66 3.32
N THR A 428 -2.58 5.19 3.14
CA THR A 428 -1.62 5.73 2.17
C THR A 428 -1.83 5.18 0.77
N GLY A 429 -2.44 4.01 0.62
CA GLY A 429 -2.55 3.30 -0.65
C GLY A 429 -3.10 4.11 -1.82
N ALA A 430 -2.49 3.93 -2.98
CA ALA A 430 -2.87 4.57 -4.23
C ALA A 430 -2.25 3.81 -5.41
N ILE A 431 -3.04 3.53 -6.45
CA ILE A 431 -2.52 3.12 -7.75
C ILE A 431 -2.43 4.37 -8.62
N ILE A 432 -1.22 4.70 -9.06
CA ILE A 432 -0.92 5.91 -9.83
C ILE A 432 -0.32 5.49 -11.15
N ILE A 433 -1.04 5.74 -12.25
CA ILE A 433 -0.66 5.41 -13.61
C ILE A 433 -0.28 6.73 -14.30
N GLN A 434 1.03 6.98 -14.44
CA GLN A 434 1.58 8.23 -14.97
C GLN A 434 2.32 7.99 -16.29
N ASN A 435 1.94 8.72 -17.34
CA ASN A 435 2.53 8.61 -18.69
C ASN A 435 2.71 7.16 -19.15
N CYS A 436 1.71 6.34 -18.88
CA CYS A 436 1.66 4.96 -19.36
C CYS A 436 0.92 4.90 -20.70
N THR A 437 1.01 3.76 -21.37
CA THR A 437 0.16 3.42 -22.51
C THR A 437 -0.81 2.32 -22.09
N ILE A 438 -2.10 2.64 -22.02
CA ILE A 438 -3.20 1.72 -21.77
C ILE A 438 -3.75 1.28 -23.13
N THR A 439 -3.57 0.00 -23.44
CA THR A 439 -3.90 -0.59 -24.75
C THR A 439 -4.53 -1.98 -24.58
N ALA A 440 -4.99 -2.56 -25.69
CA ALA A 440 -5.56 -3.89 -25.75
C ALA A 440 -4.72 -4.78 -26.67
N GLU A 441 -4.65 -6.08 -26.37
CA GLU A 441 -3.98 -7.02 -27.28
C GLU A 441 -4.76 -7.15 -28.60
N PRO A 442 -4.09 -7.45 -29.72
CA PRO A 442 -4.74 -7.55 -31.02
C PRO A 442 -5.94 -8.51 -31.05
N ALA A 443 -5.87 -9.61 -30.28
CA ALA A 443 -6.94 -10.60 -30.18
C ALA A 443 -8.21 -10.04 -29.50
N LEU A 444 -8.09 -9.09 -28.59
CA LEU A 444 -9.24 -8.41 -27.97
C LEU A 444 -9.85 -7.39 -28.95
N VAL A 445 -9.01 -6.60 -29.62
CA VAL A 445 -9.44 -5.57 -30.59
C VAL A 445 -10.12 -6.19 -31.82
N ALA A 446 -9.72 -7.39 -32.22
CA ALA A 446 -10.33 -8.11 -33.35
C ALA A 446 -11.78 -8.55 -33.09
N ILE A 447 -12.28 -8.48 -31.86
CA ILE A 447 -13.65 -8.88 -31.51
C ILE A 447 -14.60 -7.69 -31.75
N ASN A 448 -15.41 -7.78 -32.80
CA ASN A 448 -16.38 -6.76 -33.16
C ASN A 448 -17.78 -7.37 -33.39
N PRO A 449 -18.82 -7.00 -32.62
CA PRO A 449 -18.78 -6.08 -31.48
C PRO A 449 -17.99 -6.65 -30.30
N PRO A 450 -17.37 -5.81 -29.44
CA PRO A 450 -16.65 -6.28 -28.26
C PRO A 450 -17.60 -7.05 -27.34
N ARG A 451 -17.18 -8.25 -26.92
CA ARG A 451 -17.97 -9.11 -26.01
C ARG A 451 -17.87 -8.66 -24.55
N ASN A 452 -16.67 -8.24 -24.15
CA ASN A 452 -16.39 -7.76 -22.80
C ASN A 452 -16.14 -6.26 -22.86
N LYS A 453 -16.85 -5.53 -22.00
CA LYS A 453 -16.57 -4.13 -21.73
C LYS A 453 -15.24 -3.99 -20.98
N ALA A 454 -14.53 -2.89 -21.18
CA ALA A 454 -13.29 -2.59 -20.48
C ALA A 454 -13.33 -1.23 -19.75
N PHE A 455 -12.79 -1.18 -18.54
CA PHE A 455 -12.78 -0.01 -17.67
C PHE A 455 -11.39 0.23 -17.08
N LEU A 456 -11.09 1.49 -16.76
CA LEU A 456 -9.87 1.90 -16.05
C LEU A 456 -9.80 1.28 -14.65
N GLY A 457 -10.95 0.94 -14.06
CA GLY A 457 -10.98 0.18 -12.82
C GLY A 457 -12.33 0.21 -12.13
N ARG A 458 -12.33 -0.33 -10.91
CA ARG A 458 -13.46 -0.36 -9.98
C ARG A 458 -12.97 -0.23 -8.53
N PRO A 459 -13.81 0.21 -7.58
CA PRO A 459 -13.38 0.34 -6.19
C PRO A 459 -13.19 -1.03 -5.54
N GLY A 460 -11.93 -1.47 -5.38
CA GLY A 460 -11.62 -2.75 -4.74
C GLY A 460 -12.01 -2.78 -3.26
N LYS A 461 -11.88 -1.64 -2.57
CA LYS A 461 -12.35 -1.41 -1.19
C LYS A 461 -12.97 -0.02 -1.05
N MET A 462 -13.54 0.27 0.12
CA MET A 462 -14.43 1.42 0.34
C MET A 462 -13.78 2.78 0.00
N TYR A 463 -12.50 2.97 0.27
CA TYR A 463 -11.78 4.23 0.03
C TYR A 463 -10.81 4.15 -1.14
N SER A 464 -11.09 3.25 -2.09
CA SER A 464 -10.28 3.00 -3.30
C SER A 464 -9.80 4.30 -3.94
N ARG A 465 -8.51 4.37 -4.26
CA ARG A 465 -7.86 5.56 -4.81
C ARG A 465 -6.97 5.21 -5.99
N THR A 466 -7.40 5.63 -7.17
CA THR A 466 -6.71 5.34 -8.44
C THR A 466 -6.61 6.63 -9.25
N ILE A 467 -5.41 6.93 -9.72
CA ILE A 467 -5.10 8.13 -10.50
C ILE A 467 -4.54 7.69 -11.85
N VAL A 468 -5.15 8.15 -12.95
CA VAL A 468 -4.64 7.96 -14.32
C VAL A 468 -4.30 9.33 -14.88
N MET A 469 -3.02 9.63 -15.06
CA MET A 469 -2.58 10.95 -15.48
C MET A 469 -1.54 10.90 -16.59
N GLN A 470 -1.61 11.89 -17.50
CA GLN A 470 -0.66 12.11 -18.59
C GLN A 470 -0.45 10.88 -19.49
N SER A 471 -1.42 9.96 -19.51
CA SER A 471 -1.30 8.64 -20.11
C SER A 471 -2.04 8.55 -21.45
N GLN A 472 -1.55 7.70 -22.36
CA GLN A 472 -2.26 7.31 -23.58
C GLN A 472 -3.29 6.23 -23.25
N ILE A 473 -4.54 6.44 -23.67
CA ILE A 473 -5.65 5.50 -23.48
C ILE A 473 -6.27 5.21 -24.86
N ASP A 474 -6.15 3.96 -25.30
CA ASP A 474 -6.74 3.51 -26.56
C ASP A 474 -8.28 3.33 -26.45
N GLY A 475 -8.95 3.25 -27.61
CA GLY A 475 -10.40 3.43 -27.74
C GLY A 475 -11.26 2.23 -27.33
N PHE A 476 -10.69 1.28 -26.59
CA PHE A 476 -11.39 0.07 -26.12
C PHE A 476 -12.01 0.25 -24.72
N ILE A 477 -11.65 1.33 -24.02
CA ILE A 477 -12.23 1.69 -22.72
C ILE A 477 -13.62 2.28 -22.92
N GLU A 478 -14.60 1.80 -22.17
CA GLU A 478 -15.97 2.29 -22.22
C GLU A 478 -16.04 3.78 -21.85
N PRO A 479 -16.96 4.57 -22.45
CA PRO A 479 -17.08 6.00 -22.18
C PRO A 479 -17.28 6.34 -20.69
N GLU A 480 -17.96 5.48 -19.93
CA GLU A 480 -18.14 5.58 -18.48
C GLU A 480 -16.80 5.58 -17.72
N GLY A 481 -15.77 4.94 -18.28
CA GLY A 481 -14.38 4.87 -17.79
C GLY A 481 -14.18 4.00 -16.55
N TRP A 482 -15.13 4.01 -15.63
CA TRP A 482 -15.09 3.28 -14.36
C TRP A 482 -16.40 2.51 -14.14
N ILE A 483 -16.34 1.38 -13.44
CA ILE A 483 -17.51 0.53 -13.16
C ILE A 483 -17.67 0.29 -11.65
N PRO A 484 -18.90 0.23 -11.10
CA PRO A 484 -19.08 -0.14 -9.70
C PRO A 484 -18.56 -1.55 -9.41
N PHE A 485 -18.06 -1.78 -8.20
CA PHE A 485 -17.74 -3.13 -7.75
C PHE A 485 -19.01 -3.93 -7.48
N ALA A 486 -19.90 -3.39 -6.64
CA ALA A 486 -21.23 -3.92 -6.37
C ALA A 486 -22.16 -2.81 -5.85
N GLY A 487 -23.30 -2.59 -6.53
CA GLY A 487 -24.26 -1.56 -6.14
C GLY A 487 -23.61 -0.17 -5.99
N THR A 488 -23.79 0.47 -4.84
CA THR A 488 -23.21 1.79 -4.51
C THR A 488 -21.94 1.72 -3.66
N PHE A 489 -21.35 0.53 -3.47
CA PHE A 489 -20.16 0.34 -2.64
C PHE A 489 -19.00 1.23 -3.10
N GLY A 490 -18.46 2.02 -2.17
CA GLY A 490 -17.31 2.90 -2.38
C GLY A 490 -17.56 4.14 -3.24
N LEU A 491 -18.71 4.30 -3.91
CA LEU A 491 -18.93 5.37 -4.89
C LEU A 491 -18.93 6.79 -4.26
N GLU A 492 -19.28 6.87 -2.97
CA GLU A 492 -19.32 8.11 -2.19
C GLU A 492 -18.00 8.44 -1.47
N THR A 493 -17.03 7.52 -1.48
CA THR A 493 -15.82 7.59 -0.64
C THR A 493 -14.50 7.34 -1.38
N LEU A 494 -14.57 6.75 -2.58
CA LEU A 494 -13.42 6.55 -3.46
C LEU A 494 -12.77 7.89 -3.87
N TYR A 495 -11.58 7.84 -4.46
CA TYR A 495 -10.95 8.97 -5.14
C TYR A 495 -10.40 8.48 -6.48
N PHE A 496 -11.17 8.67 -7.55
CA PHE A 496 -10.72 8.36 -8.90
C PHE A 496 -10.47 9.64 -9.67
N ALA A 497 -9.31 9.77 -10.30
CA ALA A 497 -8.95 10.99 -11.01
C ALA A 497 -8.34 10.69 -12.37
N GLU A 498 -8.72 11.51 -13.36
CA GLU A 498 -8.12 11.54 -14.69
C GLU A 498 -7.57 12.93 -14.98
N TYR A 499 -6.29 13.03 -15.39
CA TYR A 499 -5.64 14.32 -15.63
C TYR A 499 -4.78 14.30 -16.89
N GLN A 500 -5.13 15.14 -17.88
CA GLN A 500 -4.38 15.31 -19.13
C GLN A 500 -4.04 13.98 -19.84
N ASN A 501 -4.95 13.01 -19.81
CA ASN A 501 -4.81 11.80 -20.61
C ASN A 501 -5.03 12.12 -22.10
N ARG A 502 -4.42 11.31 -22.97
CA ARG A 502 -4.48 11.44 -24.44
C ARG A 502 -4.99 10.15 -25.08
N GLY A 503 -5.41 10.23 -26.34
CA GLY A 503 -5.90 9.09 -27.10
C GLY A 503 -7.44 8.94 -27.10
N PRO A 504 -7.96 8.04 -27.94
CA PRO A 504 -9.41 7.91 -28.16
C PRO A 504 -10.22 7.47 -26.93
N GLY A 505 -9.61 6.76 -25.97
CA GLY A 505 -10.26 6.36 -24.71
C GLY A 505 -10.21 7.42 -23.60
N ALA A 506 -9.53 8.55 -23.83
CA ALA A 506 -9.32 9.60 -22.84
C ALA A 506 -10.43 10.65 -22.76
N ASN A 507 -11.45 10.58 -23.63
CA ASN A 507 -12.58 11.52 -23.56
C ASN A 507 -13.37 11.29 -22.25
N THR A 508 -13.53 12.35 -21.46
CA THR A 508 -14.16 12.31 -20.14
C THR A 508 -15.58 12.87 -20.10
N ASP A 509 -16.22 13.16 -21.25
CA ASP A 509 -17.54 13.80 -21.32
C ASP A 509 -18.70 12.87 -20.93
N LYS A 510 -18.49 11.56 -21.03
CA LYS A 510 -19.48 10.52 -20.70
C LYS A 510 -19.07 9.67 -19.50
N ARG A 511 -18.10 10.14 -18.71
CA ARG A 511 -17.65 9.44 -17.51
C ARG A 511 -18.77 9.38 -16.48
N VAL A 512 -18.65 8.43 -15.56
CA VAL A 512 -19.53 8.30 -14.39
C VAL A 512 -19.69 9.63 -13.63
N THR A 513 -20.86 9.83 -13.03
CA THR A 513 -21.20 11.05 -12.26
C THR A 513 -20.99 10.87 -10.75
N TRP A 514 -20.09 9.97 -10.34
CA TRP A 514 -19.84 9.70 -8.93
C TRP A 514 -19.23 10.91 -8.23
N LYS A 515 -19.63 11.16 -6.98
CA LYS A 515 -19.26 12.37 -6.22
C LYS A 515 -17.76 12.62 -6.17
N ASN A 516 -16.95 11.58 -6.02
CA ASN A 516 -15.50 11.69 -5.89
C ASN A 516 -14.74 11.09 -7.09
N TYR A 517 -15.39 11.03 -8.24
CA TYR A 517 -14.69 10.99 -9.52
C TYR A 517 -14.31 12.41 -9.93
N ILE A 518 -13.02 12.67 -10.16
CA ILE A 518 -12.45 14.00 -10.39
C ILE A 518 -11.91 14.08 -11.82
N LYS A 519 -12.67 14.74 -12.70
CA LYS A 519 -12.26 15.05 -14.08
C LYS A 519 -11.34 16.27 -14.09
N ASN A 520 -10.13 16.11 -14.66
CA ASN A 520 -9.15 17.19 -14.87
C ASN A 520 -8.99 18.12 -13.64
N PRO A 521 -8.59 17.58 -12.48
CA PRO A 521 -8.34 18.41 -11.30
C PRO A 521 -7.29 19.50 -11.58
N PRO A 522 -7.28 20.58 -10.79
CA PRO A 522 -6.19 21.56 -10.81
C PRO A 522 -4.80 20.91 -10.68
N GLN A 523 -3.80 21.49 -11.33
CA GLN A 523 -2.46 20.89 -11.40
C GLN A 523 -1.81 20.75 -10.01
N ASP A 524 -2.02 21.72 -9.11
CA ASP A 524 -1.53 21.69 -7.73
C ASP A 524 -2.18 20.58 -6.88
N VAL A 525 -3.44 20.22 -7.21
CA VAL A 525 -4.14 19.10 -6.58
C VAL A 525 -3.58 17.78 -7.06
N ILE A 526 -3.45 17.59 -8.38
CA ILE A 526 -2.96 16.31 -8.93
C ILE A 526 -1.47 16.09 -8.67
N ALA A 527 -0.66 17.15 -8.61
CA ALA A 527 0.78 17.06 -8.33
C ALA A 527 1.09 16.47 -6.95
N LYS A 528 0.11 16.40 -6.02
CA LYS A 528 0.23 15.67 -4.75
C LYS A 528 0.37 14.15 -4.96
N PHE A 529 0.00 13.64 -6.13
CA PHE A 529 0.18 12.25 -6.54
C PHE A 529 1.42 12.04 -7.43
N ALA A 530 2.23 13.07 -7.67
CA ALA A 530 3.48 12.93 -8.40
C ALA A 530 4.44 12.01 -7.62
N PRO A 531 5.30 11.24 -8.31
CA PRO A 531 6.13 10.22 -7.68
C PRO A 531 6.98 10.75 -6.51
N GLY A 532 7.56 11.95 -6.64
CA GLY A 532 8.40 12.55 -5.60
C GLY A 532 7.66 13.03 -4.35
N VAL A 533 6.33 13.01 -4.38
CA VAL A 533 5.48 13.28 -3.22
C VAL A 533 5.05 11.98 -2.56
N VAL A 534 4.55 11.02 -3.33
CA VAL A 534 3.96 9.79 -2.79
C VAL A 534 4.98 8.72 -2.43
N LEU A 535 6.15 8.71 -3.08
CA LEU A 535 7.23 7.76 -2.81
C LEU A 535 8.24 8.28 -1.78
N LYS A 536 7.89 9.29 -0.98
CA LYS A 536 8.79 9.75 0.09
C LYS A 536 9.04 8.64 1.11
N GLY A 537 10.30 8.44 1.48
CA GLY A 537 10.75 7.61 2.59
C GLY A 537 10.87 8.42 3.89
N GLY A 538 11.48 7.79 4.90
CA GLY A 538 11.69 8.39 6.21
C GLY A 538 12.23 9.81 6.15
N ASP A 539 13.35 10.04 5.46
CA ASP A 539 13.99 11.35 5.33
C ASP A 539 13.15 12.46 4.64
N ASN A 540 11.87 12.18 4.36
CA ASN A 540 10.91 13.04 3.67
C ASN A 540 11.35 13.37 2.24
N THR A 541 12.18 12.50 1.67
CA THR A 541 12.63 12.53 0.29
C THR A 541 12.28 11.23 -0.43
N ASP A 542 12.23 11.29 -1.74
CA ASP A 542 12.18 10.14 -2.66
C ASP A 542 13.58 9.58 -2.96
N GLY A 543 14.58 9.91 -2.12
CA GLY A 543 15.98 9.58 -2.33
C GLY A 543 16.23 8.08 -2.49
N TRP A 544 15.42 7.22 -1.87
CA TRP A 544 15.52 5.77 -2.06
C TRP A 544 15.28 5.36 -3.51
N VAL A 545 14.36 6.02 -4.23
CA VAL A 545 14.11 5.75 -5.66
C VAL A 545 15.35 6.11 -6.48
N THR A 546 15.93 7.28 -6.23
CA THR A 546 17.14 7.71 -6.96
C THR A 546 18.35 6.81 -6.71
N LYS A 547 18.45 6.22 -5.51
CA LYS A 547 19.52 5.26 -5.13
C LYS A 547 19.42 3.95 -5.91
N THR A 548 18.25 3.59 -6.43
CA THR A 548 18.08 2.41 -7.30
C THR A 548 18.73 2.60 -8.67
N GLY A 549 18.98 3.84 -9.11
CA GLY A 549 19.46 4.13 -10.45
C GLY A 549 18.45 3.87 -11.58
N VAL A 550 17.20 3.53 -11.24
CA VAL A 550 16.10 3.44 -12.21
C VAL A 550 15.76 4.85 -12.73
N PRO A 551 15.50 5.02 -14.05
CA PRO A 551 15.03 6.30 -14.59
C PRO A 551 13.77 6.77 -13.88
N TYR A 552 13.79 8.03 -13.44
CA TYR A 552 12.79 8.53 -12.50
C TYR A 552 12.48 10.00 -12.78
N GLU A 553 11.21 10.29 -13.09
CA GLU A 553 10.70 11.66 -13.14
C GLU A 553 9.88 11.91 -11.87
N PRO A 554 10.37 12.72 -10.91
CA PRO A 554 9.69 12.94 -9.63
C PRO A 554 8.43 13.79 -9.75
N GLY A 555 8.30 14.60 -10.81
CA GLY A 555 7.24 15.58 -10.96
C GLY A 555 6.13 15.16 -11.93
N MET A 556 5.41 16.18 -12.41
CA MET A 556 4.54 16.04 -13.58
C MET A 556 5.41 15.93 -14.83
N MET A 557 5.00 15.09 -15.77
CA MET A 557 5.70 14.89 -17.03
C MET A 557 5.61 16.17 -17.88
N LYS A 558 6.73 16.56 -18.49
CA LYS A 558 6.74 17.59 -19.54
C LYS A 558 6.14 16.94 -20.79
N MET A 559 4.94 17.37 -21.16
CA MET A 559 4.23 16.88 -22.35
C MET A 559 4.45 17.79 -23.55
#